data_AF-A0A2V3PJN3-F1
#
_entry.id   AF-A0A2V3PJN3-F1
#
_cell.length_a   1.000
_cell.length_b   1.000
_cell.length_c   1.000
_cell.angle_alpha   90.00
_cell.angle_beta   90.00
_cell.angle_gamma   90.00
#
_symmetry.space_group_name_H-M   'P 1'
#
loop_
_entity.id
_entity.type
_entity.pdbx_description
1 polymer ?
#
loop_
_entity_poly.entity_id
_entity_poly.type
_entity_poly.pdbx_seq_one_letter_code
_entity_poly.pdbx_strand_id
1 'polypeptide(L)'
;MDSFYSYLANNRKTENVVFHASLNPDPKDKLSDEQLAEIAQSYMQKLGYGNQPYLVFKHSDIQRQHLHIVSLRIDETGKKINDSYEVRRSMKICKELEHEFKLIPLKKGKRENEAPTKKIDYQAGDIKHQVGNIAKSVIANYHFQSLGEYRTLLEMFHVTIEEVKGEHNGMSYISIVSKSLAERLWFLKFFIYMLWSVFDMAYYMFNVGLSYLCYLI
;
A
#
# COMPACT_ATOMS: atom_id res chain seq x y z
N MET A 1 -0.71 -22.58 -3.74
CA MET A 1 -1.39 -21.69 -4.72
C MET A 1 -2.68 -22.30 -5.26
N ASP A 2 -2.85 -23.63 -5.19
CA ASP A 2 -4.04 -24.37 -5.68
C ASP A 2 -5.38 -23.94 -5.07
N SER A 3 -5.37 -23.33 -3.87
CA SER A 3 -6.58 -22.92 -3.15
C SER A 3 -7.38 -21.79 -3.81
N PHE A 4 -6.74 -20.96 -4.65
CA PHE A 4 -7.41 -19.84 -5.32
C PHE A 4 -7.88 -20.18 -6.74
N TYR A 5 -7.26 -21.18 -7.39
CA TYR A 5 -7.54 -21.51 -8.79
C TYR A 5 -8.99 -21.96 -9.03
N SER A 6 -9.57 -22.74 -8.12
CA SER A 6 -10.97 -23.18 -8.23
C SER A 6 -11.96 -22.01 -8.23
N TYR A 7 -11.71 -20.98 -7.42
CA TYR A 7 -12.52 -19.77 -7.35
C TYR A 7 -12.40 -18.94 -8.64
N LEU A 8 -11.18 -18.80 -9.16
CA LEU A 8 -10.92 -18.05 -10.40
C LEU A 8 -11.49 -18.75 -11.64
N ALA A 9 -11.42 -20.08 -11.71
CA ALA A 9 -11.99 -20.87 -12.80
C ALA A 9 -13.52 -20.74 -12.88
N ASN A 10 -14.18 -20.55 -11.73
CA ASN A 10 -15.63 -20.34 -11.65
C ASN A 10 -16.05 -18.88 -11.90
N ASN A 11 -15.10 -17.95 -12.07
CA ASN A 11 -15.41 -16.55 -12.30
C ASN A 11 -16.26 -16.38 -13.56
N ARG A 12 -17.41 -15.72 -13.42
CA ARG A 12 -18.34 -15.52 -14.53
C ARG A 12 -18.16 -14.19 -15.24
N LYS A 13 -17.93 -13.11 -14.48
CA LYS A 13 -18.04 -11.72 -14.98
C LYS A 13 -17.24 -10.69 -14.18
N THR A 14 -16.51 -11.07 -13.14
CA THR A 14 -15.81 -10.09 -12.28
C THR A 14 -14.43 -9.80 -12.88
N GLU A 15 -14.15 -8.56 -13.23
CA GLU A 15 -12.85 -8.14 -13.77
C GLU A 15 -11.82 -7.97 -12.63
N ASN A 16 -12.20 -7.25 -11.57
CA ASN A 16 -11.34 -6.99 -10.43
C ASN A 16 -11.55 -8.09 -9.37
N VAL A 17 -10.82 -9.18 -9.51
CA VAL A 17 -11.04 -10.39 -8.69
C VAL A 17 -10.31 -10.38 -7.35
N VAL A 18 -9.31 -9.51 -7.19
CA VAL A 18 -8.47 -9.47 -5.99
C VAL A 18 -9.07 -8.54 -4.93
N PHE A 19 -9.14 -9.04 -3.71
CA PHE A 19 -9.33 -8.25 -2.51
C PHE A 19 -7.99 -8.00 -1.83
N HIS A 20 -7.75 -6.76 -1.42
CA HIS A 20 -6.58 -6.38 -0.65
C HIS A 20 -6.94 -5.33 0.41
N ALA A 21 -6.53 -5.56 1.64
CA ALA A 21 -6.71 -4.63 2.76
C ALA A 21 -5.43 -4.49 3.57
N SER A 22 -5.23 -3.32 4.18
CA SER A 22 -4.14 -3.06 5.10
C SER A 22 -4.68 -2.61 6.46
N LEU A 23 -4.32 -3.34 7.51
CA LEU A 23 -4.65 -3.01 8.90
C LEU A 23 -3.42 -2.43 9.58
N ASN A 24 -3.57 -1.25 10.17
CA ASN A 24 -2.47 -0.45 10.69
C ASN A 24 -2.74 -0.06 12.15
N PRO A 25 -2.50 -0.97 13.12
CA PRO A 25 -2.58 -0.64 14.55
C PRO A 25 -1.68 0.54 14.92
N ASP A 26 -2.00 1.24 16.02
CA ASP A 26 -1.14 2.32 16.51
C ASP A 26 0.23 1.73 16.91
N PRO A 27 1.36 2.41 16.63
CA PRO A 27 2.69 1.92 17.04
C PRO A 27 2.85 1.61 18.54
N LYS A 28 1.99 2.21 19.38
CA LYS A 28 1.96 1.98 20.82
C LYS A 28 1.20 0.70 21.21
N ASP A 29 0.33 0.19 20.35
CA ASP A 29 -0.33 -1.10 20.56
C ASP A 29 0.71 -2.22 20.40
N LYS A 30 0.94 -2.97 21.48
CA LYS A 30 1.86 -4.12 21.50
C LYS A 30 1.05 -5.40 21.33
N LEU A 31 0.87 -5.80 20.08
CA LEU A 31 0.06 -6.96 19.71
C LEU A 31 0.96 -8.18 19.48
N SER A 32 0.56 -9.34 20.02
CA SER A 32 1.19 -10.61 19.67
C SER A 32 0.76 -11.08 18.28
N ASP A 33 1.46 -12.07 17.73
CA ASP A 33 1.12 -12.63 16.42
C ASP A 33 -0.25 -13.32 16.43
N GLU A 34 -0.63 -13.92 17.56
CA GLU A 34 -1.96 -14.49 17.79
C GLU A 34 -3.04 -13.42 17.79
N GLN A 35 -2.83 -12.31 18.50
CA GLN A 35 -3.80 -11.19 18.50
C GLN A 35 -3.95 -10.57 17.10
N LEU A 36 -2.84 -10.42 16.36
CA LEU A 36 -2.87 -9.93 14.98
C LEU A 36 -3.65 -10.88 14.06
N ALA A 37 -3.48 -12.20 14.24
CA ALA A 37 -4.24 -13.20 13.50
C ALA A 37 -5.74 -13.16 13.82
N GLU A 38 -6.10 -13.03 15.11
CA GLU A 38 -7.49 -12.88 15.56
C GLU A 38 -8.15 -11.60 15.00
N ILE A 39 -7.44 -10.47 15.02
CA ILE A 39 -7.91 -9.22 14.43
C ILE A 39 -8.17 -9.38 12.93
N ALA A 40 -7.22 -9.99 12.19
CA ALA A 40 -7.38 -10.22 10.76
C ALA A 40 -8.57 -11.16 10.45
N GLN A 41 -8.74 -12.22 11.24
CA GLN A 41 -9.87 -13.15 11.11
C GLN A 41 -11.21 -12.44 11.39
N SER A 42 -11.31 -11.71 12.51
CA SER A 42 -12.53 -10.97 12.88
C SER A 42 -12.88 -9.90 11.83
N TYR A 43 -11.86 -9.22 11.29
CA TYR A 43 -12.02 -8.27 10.18
C TYR A 43 -12.63 -8.95 8.93
N MET A 44 -12.06 -10.06 8.48
CA MET A 44 -12.53 -10.78 7.30
C MET A 44 -13.95 -11.33 7.49
N GLN A 45 -14.24 -11.87 8.66
CA GLN A 45 -15.58 -12.33 9.05
C GLN A 45 -16.61 -11.19 8.95
N LYS A 46 -16.37 -10.07 9.64
CA LYS A 46 -17.30 -8.93 9.67
C LYS A 46 -17.47 -8.26 8.30
N LEU A 47 -16.45 -8.28 7.43
CA LEU A 47 -16.51 -7.68 6.09
C LEU A 47 -17.31 -8.54 5.08
N GLY A 48 -17.51 -9.83 5.38
CA GLY A 48 -18.22 -10.79 4.54
C GLY A 48 -17.31 -11.73 3.76
N TYR A 49 -16.02 -11.78 4.10
CA TYR A 49 -15.01 -12.66 3.48
C TYR A 49 -14.62 -13.83 4.40
N GLY A 50 -15.34 -14.08 5.49
CA GLY A 50 -14.97 -15.09 6.49
C GLY A 50 -14.86 -16.53 5.96
N ASN A 51 -15.58 -16.86 4.90
CA ASN A 51 -15.53 -18.17 4.24
C ASN A 51 -14.54 -18.19 3.05
N GLN A 52 -13.82 -17.10 2.79
CA GLN A 52 -12.85 -17.04 1.71
C GLN A 52 -11.49 -17.55 2.17
N PRO A 53 -10.71 -18.19 1.30
CA PRO A 53 -9.29 -18.33 1.53
C PRO A 53 -8.64 -16.94 1.54
N TYR A 54 -7.70 -16.70 2.46
CA TYR A 54 -6.94 -15.46 2.50
C TYR A 54 -5.52 -15.67 3.05
N LEU A 55 -4.62 -14.76 2.68
CA LEU A 55 -3.26 -14.69 3.18
C LEU A 55 -3.08 -13.42 3.99
N VAL A 56 -2.38 -13.51 5.11
CA VAL A 56 -2.04 -12.36 5.96
C VAL A 56 -0.53 -12.24 6.05
N PHE A 57 -0.01 -11.07 5.68
CA PHE A 57 1.40 -10.73 5.76
C PHE A 57 1.60 -9.67 6.85
N LYS A 58 2.48 -9.96 7.81
CA LYS A 58 2.89 -8.99 8.83
C LYS A 58 4.17 -8.29 8.36
N HIS A 59 4.12 -6.97 8.28
CA HIS A 59 5.28 -6.14 7.98
C HIS A 59 5.76 -5.38 9.23
N SER A 60 7.06 -5.12 9.30
CA SER A 60 7.73 -4.38 10.38
C SER A 60 8.87 -3.51 9.83
N ASP A 61 8.76 -3.14 8.56
CA ASP A 61 9.72 -2.35 7.76
C ASP A 61 9.64 -0.85 8.06
N ILE A 62 8.62 -0.41 8.80
CA ILE A 62 8.45 0.95 9.31
C ILE A 62 8.34 0.93 10.85
N GLN A 63 8.31 2.09 11.50
CA GLN A 63 8.20 2.21 12.97
C GLN A 63 6.90 1.60 13.57
N ARG A 64 6.01 1.03 12.74
CA ARG A 64 4.76 0.39 13.14
C ARG A 64 4.63 -0.99 12.48
N GLN A 65 4.00 -1.91 13.19
CA GLN A 65 3.57 -3.16 12.60
C GLN A 65 2.28 -2.93 11.82
N HIS A 66 2.16 -3.58 10.66
CA HIS A 66 0.93 -3.54 9.88
C HIS A 66 0.71 -4.88 9.17
N LEU A 67 -0.56 -5.17 8.90
CA LEU A 67 -0.97 -6.38 8.21
C LEU A 67 -1.43 -6.05 6.80
N HIS A 68 -1.04 -6.88 5.84
CA HIS A 68 -1.65 -6.95 4.52
C HIS A 68 -2.48 -8.22 4.42
N ILE A 69 -3.75 -8.09 4.04
CA ILE A 69 -4.66 -9.21 3.83
C ILE A 69 -4.97 -9.27 2.34
N VAL A 70 -4.75 -10.44 1.72
CA VAL A 70 -5.05 -10.71 0.32
C VAL A 70 -6.05 -11.85 0.22
N SER A 71 -7.11 -11.67 -0.56
CA SER A 71 -8.15 -12.67 -0.82
C SER A 71 -8.76 -12.45 -2.21
N LEU A 72 -9.87 -13.14 -2.50
CA LEU A 72 -10.64 -12.99 -3.73
C LEU A 72 -12.00 -12.36 -3.45
N ARG A 73 -12.50 -11.59 -4.43
CA ARG A 73 -13.84 -10.97 -4.45
C ARG A 73 -14.91 -11.88 -5.03
N ILE A 74 -14.59 -13.15 -5.23
CA ILE A 74 -15.45 -14.16 -5.85
C ILE A 74 -15.53 -15.33 -4.90
N ASP A 75 -16.74 -15.79 -4.62
CA ASP A 75 -16.95 -16.99 -3.82
C ASP A 75 -16.70 -18.29 -4.61
N GLU A 76 -16.79 -19.42 -3.94
CA GLU A 76 -16.57 -20.76 -4.52
C GLU A 76 -17.53 -21.08 -5.67
N THR A 77 -18.69 -20.41 -5.74
CA THR A 77 -19.70 -20.58 -6.79
C THR A 77 -19.43 -19.71 -8.03
N GLY A 78 -18.40 -18.86 -7.96
CA GLY A 78 -18.08 -17.90 -9.01
C GLY A 78 -18.84 -16.58 -8.92
N LYS A 79 -19.56 -16.34 -7.81
CA LYS A 79 -20.36 -15.13 -7.61
C LYS A 79 -19.53 -14.06 -6.90
N LYS A 80 -19.70 -12.81 -7.35
CA LYS A 80 -19.07 -11.64 -6.74
C LYS A 80 -19.57 -11.45 -5.30
N ILE A 81 -18.64 -11.34 -4.36
CA ILE A 81 -18.88 -10.94 -2.97
C ILE A 81 -19.30 -9.47 -2.96
N ASN A 82 -20.27 -9.12 -2.11
CA ASN A 82 -20.77 -7.75 -2.04
C ASN A 82 -19.66 -6.77 -1.64
N ASP A 83 -19.27 -5.89 -2.55
CA ASP A 83 -18.29 -4.83 -2.37
C ASP A 83 -18.93 -3.44 -2.21
N SER A 84 -20.26 -3.38 -2.13
CA SER A 84 -20.98 -2.12 -1.94
C SER A 84 -20.54 -1.45 -0.65
N TYR A 85 -20.14 -0.18 -0.76
CA TYR A 85 -19.66 0.64 0.36
C TYR A 85 -18.56 -0.05 1.19
N GLU A 86 -17.74 -0.91 0.59
CA GLU A 86 -16.74 -1.74 1.29
C GLU A 86 -15.79 -0.88 2.14
N VAL A 87 -15.33 0.25 1.61
CA VAL A 87 -14.47 1.20 2.34
C VAL A 87 -15.15 1.74 3.61
N ARG A 88 -16.44 2.10 3.53
CA ARG A 88 -17.22 2.59 4.69
C ARG A 88 -17.47 1.47 5.70
N ARG A 89 -17.77 0.26 5.23
CA ARG A 89 -17.96 -0.92 6.10
C ARG A 89 -16.65 -1.29 6.79
N SER A 90 -15.54 -1.33 6.05
CA SER A 90 -14.19 -1.55 6.55
C SER A 90 -13.84 -0.56 7.67
N MET A 91 -14.03 0.74 7.45
CA MET A 91 -13.79 1.75 8.51
C MET A 91 -14.68 1.55 9.75
N LYS A 92 -15.94 1.13 9.57
CA LYS A 92 -16.82 0.83 10.70
C LYS A 92 -16.30 -0.38 11.49
N ILE A 93 -15.90 -1.43 10.78
CA ILE A 93 -15.33 -2.65 11.37
C ILE A 93 -14.05 -2.33 12.12
N CYS A 94 -13.14 -1.52 11.57
CA CYS A 94 -11.93 -1.12 12.28
C CYS A 94 -12.25 -0.47 13.63
N LYS A 95 -13.25 0.41 13.69
CA LYS A 95 -13.69 1.03 14.96
C LYS A 95 -14.29 0.04 15.95
N GLU A 96 -15.01 -0.97 15.45
CA GLU A 96 -15.53 -2.04 16.30
C GLU A 96 -14.37 -2.87 16.88
N LEU A 97 -13.38 -3.21 16.04
CA LEU A 97 -12.19 -3.96 16.45
C LEU A 97 -11.31 -3.17 17.43
N GLU A 98 -11.19 -1.85 17.26
CA GLU A 98 -10.52 -0.98 18.22
C GLU A 98 -11.13 -1.14 19.62
N HIS A 99 -12.45 -1.18 19.72
CA HIS A 99 -13.13 -1.37 21.00
C HIS A 99 -13.00 -2.81 21.53
N GLU A 100 -13.19 -3.81 20.66
CA GLU A 100 -13.14 -5.24 21.00
C GLU A 100 -11.76 -5.66 21.54
N PHE A 101 -10.69 -5.20 20.91
CA PHE A 101 -9.31 -5.51 21.27
C PHE A 101 -8.66 -4.44 22.16
N LYS A 102 -9.42 -3.42 22.59
CA LYS A 102 -8.94 -2.29 23.42
C LYS A 102 -7.74 -1.56 22.83
N LEU A 103 -7.74 -1.39 21.50
CA LEU A 103 -6.69 -0.69 20.76
C LEU A 103 -6.85 0.82 20.89
N ILE A 104 -5.76 1.54 20.66
CA ILE A 104 -5.80 3.00 20.59
C ILE A 104 -6.62 3.40 19.36
N PRO A 105 -7.73 4.16 19.52
CA PRO A 105 -8.54 4.56 18.39
C PRO A 105 -7.77 5.42 17.42
N LEU A 106 -7.97 5.18 16.13
CA LEU A 106 -7.39 6.00 15.08
C LEU A 106 -7.96 7.42 15.19
N LYS A 107 -7.10 8.35 15.61
CA LYS A 107 -7.42 9.78 15.48
C LYS A 107 -7.54 10.04 13.98
N LYS A 108 -8.66 10.64 13.55
CA LYS A 108 -8.71 11.29 12.24
C LYS A 108 -7.59 12.33 12.23
N GLY A 109 -6.45 11.98 11.64
CA GLY A 109 -5.41 12.96 11.36
C GLY A 109 -6.07 14.05 10.52
N LYS A 110 -5.98 15.29 10.97
CA LYS A 110 -6.01 16.37 9.99
C LYS A 110 -4.87 16.04 9.05
N ARG A 111 -5.17 15.81 7.76
CA ARG A 111 -4.12 15.94 6.75
C ARG A 111 -3.68 17.38 6.85
N GLU A 112 -2.59 17.61 7.58
CA GLU A 112 -1.87 18.87 7.54
C GLU A 112 -1.34 18.96 6.11
N ASN A 113 -2.10 19.62 5.24
CA ASN A 113 -1.62 20.11 3.96
C ASN A 113 -0.69 21.30 4.20
N GLU A 114 0.21 21.19 5.17
CA GLU A 114 1.22 22.20 5.39
C GLU A 114 2.29 21.99 4.33
N ALA A 115 2.76 23.11 3.77
CA ALA A 115 3.91 23.10 2.87
C ALA A 115 5.06 22.36 3.56
N PRO A 116 5.84 21.54 2.84
CA PRO A 116 6.94 20.85 3.47
C PRO A 116 7.92 21.92 3.96
N THR A 117 8.26 21.87 5.25
CA THR A 117 9.20 22.85 5.87
C THR A 117 10.56 22.22 6.18
N LYS A 118 10.67 20.89 6.12
CA LYS A 118 11.88 20.15 6.49
C LYS A 118 12.43 19.37 5.30
N LYS A 119 13.76 19.44 5.15
CA LYS A 119 14.53 18.59 4.23
C LYS A 119 14.52 17.14 4.74
N ILE A 120 14.87 16.18 3.89
CA ILE A 120 15.07 14.78 4.33
C ILE A 120 16.07 14.73 5.50
N ASP A 121 15.65 14.10 6.59
CA ASP A 121 16.49 13.76 7.72
C ASP A 121 16.92 12.29 7.60
N TYR A 122 18.18 12.09 7.20
CA TYR A 122 18.74 10.75 7.03
C TYR A 122 18.96 10.00 8.35
N GLN A 123 19.10 10.73 9.47
CA GLN A 123 19.31 10.11 10.79
C GLN A 123 18.00 9.57 11.37
N ALA A 124 16.86 10.19 11.04
CA ALA A 124 15.54 9.73 11.47
C ALA A 124 15.09 8.40 10.83
N GLY A 125 15.72 7.96 9.74
CA GLY A 125 15.31 6.76 8.99
C GLY A 125 14.01 6.96 8.20
N ASP A 126 13.44 5.90 7.64
CA ASP A 126 12.19 5.94 6.85
C ASP A 126 12.22 6.95 5.67
N ILE A 127 13.34 6.95 4.93
CA ILE A 127 13.61 7.89 3.83
C ILE A 127 12.50 7.83 2.76
N LYS A 128 11.97 6.64 2.45
CA LYS A 128 10.92 6.46 1.44
C LYS A 128 9.65 7.25 1.80
N HIS A 129 9.22 7.18 3.06
CA HIS A 129 8.05 7.92 3.52
C HIS A 129 8.31 9.43 3.55
N GLN A 130 9.51 9.86 3.97
CA GLN A 130 9.91 11.27 3.93
C GLN A 130 9.86 11.84 2.49
N VAL A 131 10.46 11.14 1.53
CA VAL A 131 10.42 11.48 0.09
C VAL A 131 8.97 11.55 -0.40
N GLY A 132 8.17 10.54 -0.07
CA GLY A 132 6.76 10.47 -0.46
C GLY A 132 5.91 11.62 0.09
N ASN A 133 6.13 12.03 1.33
CA ASN A 133 5.40 13.14 1.96
C ASN A 133 5.80 14.50 1.40
N ILE A 134 7.09 14.72 1.16
CA ILE A 134 7.58 15.92 0.49
C ILE A 134 6.97 16.02 -0.91
N ALA A 135 7.03 14.93 -1.70
CA ALA A 135 6.47 14.90 -3.05
C ALA A 135 4.97 15.21 -3.07
N LYS A 136 4.19 14.59 -2.17
CA LYS A 136 2.74 14.84 -2.03
C LYS A 136 2.43 16.27 -1.59
N SER A 137 3.17 16.80 -0.63
CA SER A 137 2.94 18.17 -0.12
C SER A 137 3.30 19.23 -1.16
N VAL A 138 4.38 19.04 -1.92
CA VAL A 138 4.72 19.95 -3.04
C VAL A 138 3.61 19.95 -4.09
N ILE A 139 3.08 18.79 -4.47
CA ILE A 139 1.95 18.70 -5.42
C ILE A 139 0.69 19.36 -4.87
N ALA A 140 0.42 19.23 -3.57
CA ALA A 140 -0.79 19.78 -2.96
C ALA A 140 -0.75 21.31 -2.79
N ASN A 141 0.44 21.89 -2.63
CA ASN A 141 0.61 23.30 -2.26
C ASN A 141 1.14 24.21 -3.39
N TYR A 142 1.66 23.64 -4.47
CA TYR A 142 2.28 24.41 -5.55
C TYR A 142 1.73 23.98 -6.92
N HIS A 143 1.62 24.96 -7.81
CA HIS A 143 1.32 24.72 -9.22
C HIS A 143 2.62 24.84 -10.03
N PHE A 144 2.83 23.91 -10.95
CA PHE A 144 4.00 23.85 -11.83
C PHE A 144 3.55 23.48 -13.24
N GLN A 145 4.23 24.03 -14.24
CA GLN A 145 3.91 23.84 -15.66
C GLN A 145 4.88 22.89 -16.37
N SER A 146 5.93 22.46 -15.66
CA SER A 146 6.95 21.57 -16.21
C SER A 146 7.55 20.63 -15.15
N LEU A 147 8.10 19.50 -15.60
CA LEU A 147 8.86 18.58 -14.75
C LEU A 147 10.10 19.25 -14.15
N GLY A 148 10.70 20.22 -14.87
CA GLY A 148 11.85 20.99 -14.40
C GLY A 148 11.52 21.88 -13.20
N GLU A 149 10.36 22.55 -13.21
CA GLU A 149 9.86 23.30 -12.06
C GLU A 149 9.60 22.38 -10.87
N TYR A 150 8.94 21.24 -11.10
CA TYR A 150 8.69 20.26 -10.05
C TYR A 150 10.00 19.72 -9.44
N ARG A 151 10.99 19.39 -10.27
CA ARG A 151 12.32 18.95 -9.81
C ARG A 151 13.01 20.02 -8.96
N THR A 152 13.02 21.27 -9.44
CA THR A 152 13.64 22.40 -8.72
C THR A 152 13.04 22.57 -7.33
N LEU A 153 11.71 22.45 -7.21
CA LEU A 153 11.03 22.55 -5.93
C LEU A 153 11.42 21.41 -4.98
N LEU A 154 11.52 20.17 -5.48
CA LEU A 154 11.91 19.00 -4.69
C LEU A 154 13.37 19.06 -4.23
N GLU A 155 14.26 19.61 -5.05
CA GLU A 155 15.69 19.71 -4.73
C GLU A 155 15.96 20.61 -3.51
N MET A 156 15.08 21.58 -3.24
CA MET A 156 15.10 22.37 -2.00
C MET A 156 14.97 21.49 -0.74
N PHE A 157 14.35 20.32 -0.86
CA PHE A 157 14.12 19.36 0.21
C PHE A 157 15.07 18.15 0.16
N HIS A 158 16.09 18.20 -0.70
CA HIS A 158 17.02 17.10 -0.98
C HIS A 158 16.38 15.86 -1.61
N VAL A 159 15.24 16.05 -2.28
CA VAL A 159 14.61 15.04 -3.14
C VAL A 159 14.93 15.41 -4.59
N THR A 160 15.24 14.44 -5.44
CA THR A 160 15.29 14.63 -6.89
C THR A 160 14.36 13.64 -7.56
N ILE A 161 14.00 13.92 -8.81
CA ILE A 161 13.17 13.07 -9.64
C ILE A 161 13.92 12.71 -10.91
N GLU A 162 13.82 11.46 -11.33
CA GLU A 162 14.39 10.98 -12.60
C GLU A 162 13.29 10.42 -13.47
N GLU A 163 13.30 10.82 -14.75
CA GLU A 163 12.42 10.23 -15.75
C GLU A 163 13.06 8.92 -16.22
N VAL A 164 12.34 7.82 -16.04
CA VAL A 164 12.77 6.48 -16.46
C VAL A 164 11.87 6.04 -17.60
N LYS A 165 12.48 5.77 -18.75
CA LYS A 165 11.80 5.21 -19.92
C LYS A 165 12.07 3.72 -19.96
N GLY A 166 11.03 2.93 -20.19
CA GLY A 166 11.14 1.49 -20.34
C GLY A 166 10.18 0.97 -21.39
N GLU A 167 10.36 -0.28 -21.77
CA GLU A 167 9.47 -1.01 -22.66
C GLU A 167 9.11 -2.32 -22.00
N HIS A 168 7.81 -2.62 -21.93
CA HIS A 168 7.32 -3.89 -21.41
C HIS A 168 6.21 -4.41 -22.33
N ASN A 169 6.36 -5.64 -22.83
CA ASN A 169 5.44 -6.26 -23.79
C ASN A 169 5.14 -5.38 -25.02
N GLY A 170 6.16 -4.69 -25.55
CA GLY A 170 6.02 -3.79 -26.71
C GLY A 170 5.34 -2.46 -26.41
N MET A 171 4.94 -2.19 -25.16
CA MET A 171 4.42 -0.90 -24.73
C MET A 171 5.51 -0.10 -24.04
N SER A 172 5.82 1.08 -24.58
CA SER A 172 6.73 2.02 -23.94
C SER A 172 6.01 2.73 -22.78
N TYR A 173 6.71 2.89 -21.66
CA TYR A 173 6.25 3.65 -20.51
C TYR A 173 7.29 4.69 -20.09
N ILE A 174 6.79 5.80 -19.56
CA ILE A 174 7.57 6.85 -18.92
C ILE A 174 7.14 6.89 -17.45
N SER A 175 8.09 6.72 -16.54
CA SER A 175 7.87 6.74 -15.10
C SER A 175 8.73 7.83 -14.45
N ILE A 176 8.29 8.34 -13.30
CA ILE A 176 9.03 9.31 -12.49
C ILE A 176 9.43 8.61 -11.19
N VAL A 177 10.74 8.57 -10.92
CA VAL A 177 11.28 7.99 -9.70
C VAL A 177 11.82 9.11 -8.81
N SER A 178 11.24 9.26 -7.62
CA SER A 178 11.75 10.18 -6.60
C SER A 178 12.83 9.51 -5.76
N LYS A 179 13.99 10.15 -5.61
CA LYS A 179 15.15 9.64 -4.87
C LYS A 179 15.70 10.72 -3.93
N SER A 180 16.41 10.30 -2.89
CA SER A 180 17.15 11.24 -2.05
C SER A 180 18.46 11.65 -2.73
N LEU A 181 18.90 12.90 -2.58
CA LEU A 181 20.15 13.37 -3.21
C LEU A 181 21.42 12.70 -2.63
N ALA A 182 21.38 12.18 -1.40
CA ALA A 182 22.51 11.48 -0.80
C ALA A 182 22.80 10.10 -1.46
N GLU A 183 21.82 9.50 -2.14
CA GLU A 183 21.98 8.21 -2.81
C GLU A 183 22.79 8.30 -4.12
N ARG A 184 23.19 9.52 -4.57
CA ARG A 184 23.96 9.71 -5.81
C ARG A 184 25.37 9.10 -5.84
N LEU A 185 25.88 8.55 -4.74
CA LEU A 185 27.25 8.01 -4.65
C LEU A 185 27.37 6.50 -4.36
N TRP A 186 26.27 5.74 -4.30
CA TRP A 186 26.30 4.30 -3.96
C TRP A 186 25.71 3.35 -5.02
N PHE A 187 25.41 3.86 -6.22
CA PHE A 187 24.78 3.08 -7.30
C PHE A 187 25.78 2.22 -8.09
N LEU A 188 26.16 1.08 -7.52
CA LEU A 188 26.43 -0.14 -8.31
C LEU A 188 26.12 -1.46 -7.58
N LYS A 189 25.80 -1.47 -6.28
CA LYS A 189 25.53 -2.73 -5.54
C LYS A 189 24.10 -2.95 -5.05
N PHE A 190 23.22 -1.94 -5.08
CA PHE A 190 21.88 -2.08 -4.52
C PHE A 190 20.76 -2.38 -5.53
N PHE A 191 21.07 -2.41 -6.83
CA PHE A 191 20.07 -2.59 -7.90
C PHE A 191 19.62 -4.04 -8.12
N ILE A 192 20.18 -5.02 -7.40
CA ILE A 192 19.83 -6.44 -7.55
C ILE A 192 18.98 -6.98 -6.38
N TYR A 193 18.99 -6.34 -5.20
CA TYR A 193 18.32 -6.92 -4.01
C TYR A 193 16.91 -6.38 -3.71
N MET A 194 16.49 -5.27 -4.31
CA MET A 194 15.15 -4.68 -4.06
C MET A 194 14.19 -4.86 -5.25
N LEU A 195 14.65 -5.48 -6.34
CA LEU A 195 13.85 -5.88 -7.49
C LEU A 195 13.46 -7.36 -7.46
N TRP A 196 13.79 -8.09 -6.37
CA TRP A 196 13.56 -9.53 -6.28
C TRP A 196 12.53 -9.98 -5.23
N SER A 197 11.99 -9.08 -4.39
CA SER A 197 10.98 -9.47 -3.38
C SER A 197 9.58 -8.89 -3.58
N VAL A 198 9.37 -8.06 -4.61
CA VAL A 198 8.03 -7.49 -4.94
C VAL A 198 7.64 -7.76 -6.40
N PHE A 199 8.60 -8.04 -7.29
CA PHE A 199 8.30 -8.26 -8.71
C PHE A 199 7.73 -9.64 -9.02
N ASP A 200 8.07 -10.69 -8.27
CA ASP A 200 7.54 -12.03 -8.55
C ASP A 200 6.08 -12.24 -8.08
N MET A 201 5.63 -11.52 -7.05
CA MET A 201 4.24 -11.60 -6.62
C MET A 201 3.33 -10.61 -7.36
N ALA A 202 3.85 -9.42 -7.70
CA ALA A 202 3.11 -8.47 -8.52
C ALA A 202 2.89 -9.00 -9.95
N TYR A 203 3.86 -9.68 -10.55
CA TYR A 203 3.70 -10.25 -11.90
C TYR A 203 2.62 -11.36 -11.96
N TYR A 204 2.50 -12.19 -10.92
CA TYR A 204 1.40 -13.16 -10.83
C TYR A 204 0.03 -12.49 -10.58
N MET A 205 0.01 -11.31 -9.95
CA MET A 205 -1.22 -10.55 -9.71
C MET A 205 -1.61 -9.61 -10.87
N PHE A 206 -0.68 -9.28 -11.78
CA PHE A 206 -0.91 -8.33 -12.87
C PHE A 206 -1.51 -8.93 -14.15
N ASN A 207 -1.50 -10.27 -14.32
CA ASN A 207 -2.14 -10.94 -15.46
C ASN A 207 -3.65 -11.19 -15.29
N VAL A 208 -4.25 -10.72 -14.19
CA VAL A 208 -5.71 -10.72 -13.99
C VAL A 208 -6.13 -9.31 -13.59
N GLY A 209 -6.51 -8.53 -14.60
CA GLY A 209 -7.14 -7.20 -14.54
C GLY A 209 -7.31 -6.55 -13.16
N LEU A 210 -6.46 -5.54 -12.92
CA LEU A 210 -6.72 -4.32 -12.15
C LEU A 210 -7.04 -4.46 -10.64
N SER A 211 -5.96 -4.25 -9.89
CA SER A 211 -5.88 -3.91 -8.48
C SER A 211 -6.50 -2.55 -8.13
N TYR A 212 -7.44 -2.51 -7.18
CA TYR A 212 -7.68 -1.30 -6.39
C TYR A 212 -6.67 -1.24 -5.25
N LEU A 213 -5.76 -0.26 -5.30
CA LEU A 213 -5.04 0.20 -4.11
C LEU A 213 -6.06 0.85 -3.17
N CYS A 214 -6.48 0.13 -2.13
CA CYS A 214 -7.09 0.77 -0.98
C CYS A 214 -5.94 1.36 -0.14
N TYR A 215 -5.62 2.63 -0.39
CA TYR A 215 -4.76 3.40 0.50
C TYR A 215 -5.48 3.66 1.82
N LEU A 216 -4.87 3.13 2.88
CA LEU A 216 -4.84 3.61 4.27
C LEU A 216 -6.16 3.75 5.06
N ILE A 217 -6.17 3.05 6.19
CA ILE A 217 -6.27 3.70 7.52
C ILE A 217 -5.24 4.82 7.61
#